data_AF-A0A662UQ39-F1
#
_entry.id   AF-A0A662UQ39-F1
#
_cell.length_a   1.000
_cell.length_b   1.000
_cell.length_c   1.000
_cell.angle_alpha   90.00
_cell.angle_beta   90.00
_cell.angle_gamma   90.00
#
_symmetry.space_group_name_H-M   'P 1'
#
loop_
_entity.id
_entity.type
_entity.pdbx_description
1 polymer ?
#
loop_
_entity_poly.entity_id
_entity_poly.type
_entity_poly.pdbx_seq_one_letter_code
_entity_poly.pdbx_strand_id
1 'polypeptide(L)'
;GFGGKEDVANEVGAKSALAAYYTGRPAIAIHTREESIIGHSKRHPMVAWYRHGVKRDGTILAVEANIVLDTGSYASLGPFVAWRATVHSVGPYKVPNARVDTLAVYTNGVYAGAFRGFGGPQVTFAVERQMDVIAEELGMDPVDLRLKNILRVGDRTVHGQLLTEEHGVGLEEALLKAVEAAKWYRRREEYARQEGTVRRGIGIALLWHGNSIGVEGADYSSVTLIVNRDGSITFRTGLMDMGQGAVWGLVLIAAEILGVPPEYFRVENPDTAATPDAGPTVASRTTVMGGAAAVNAAYKLRRRLNEVAAGILKCSPSDVVIKAPEVYCSKDPSKRIAWKDLVEQCFWLGVPLQEFGFYRAPPAEWDEETGQGAPYVTYTFGAIVADVTVDLETGGVRVNKIITAYDIGKVVNRVGAELHAEGGAIQGLGYALMEEVVHDKDGRVLNANLSTYYIPTIHDAPVVVPIWVESGYRKGPFGAKGFGEPSINGIAPAIVNAVSHALGIRFNSTPLTPEKVFLALKRAGKIKL
;
A
#
# COMPACT_ATOMS: atom_id res chain seq x y z
N GLY A 1 -9.64 9.38 4.12
CA GLY A 1 -9.06 8.29 3.32
C GLY A 1 -7.95 7.70 4.13
N PHE A 2 -6.83 7.31 3.51
CA PHE A 2 -5.50 7.08 4.11
C PHE A 2 -5.41 6.42 5.52
N GLY A 3 -6.43 5.72 6.03
CA GLY A 3 -6.55 5.23 7.40
C GLY A 3 -7.41 6.11 8.34
N GLY A 4 -7.22 7.44 8.36
CA GLY A 4 -7.90 8.34 9.33
C GLY A 4 -9.42 8.50 9.20
N LYS A 5 -10.11 7.66 8.41
CA LYS A 5 -11.58 7.55 8.36
C LYS A 5 -12.07 6.12 8.61
N GLU A 6 -11.20 5.23 9.06
CA GLU A 6 -11.52 3.81 9.28
C GLU A 6 -12.44 3.64 10.50
N ASP A 7 -11.95 3.99 11.69
CA ASP A 7 -12.69 3.93 12.95
C ASP A 7 -13.28 5.30 13.35
N VAL A 8 -12.58 6.39 13.03
CA VAL A 8 -12.99 7.78 13.32
C VAL A 8 -14.38 8.12 12.75
N ALA A 9 -14.72 7.58 11.57
CA ALA A 9 -16.01 7.86 10.94
C ALA A 9 -17.20 7.34 11.78
N ASN A 10 -17.01 6.28 12.56
CA ASN A 10 -18.04 5.73 13.43
C ASN A 10 -18.40 6.71 14.55
N GLU A 11 -17.39 7.36 15.14
CA GLU A 11 -17.59 8.35 16.19
C GLU A 11 -18.34 9.59 15.66
N VAL A 12 -17.93 10.11 14.50
CA VAL A 12 -18.58 11.27 13.85
C VAL A 12 -20.04 10.93 13.47
N GLY A 13 -20.26 9.74 12.94
CA GLY A 13 -21.59 9.22 12.62
C GLY A 13 -22.47 9.10 13.86
N ALA A 14 -21.95 8.49 14.94
CA ALA A 14 -22.67 8.31 16.19
C ALA A 14 -23.06 9.65 16.84
N LYS A 15 -22.16 10.64 16.86
CA LYS A 15 -22.46 12.00 17.35
C LYS A 15 -23.61 12.65 16.58
N SER A 16 -23.59 12.54 15.24
CA SER A 16 -24.65 13.08 14.38
C SER A 16 -25.98 12.35 14.59
N ALA A 17 -25.94 11.02 14.69
CA ALA A 17 -27.13 10.19 14.95
C ALA A 17 -27.77 10.51 16.31
N LEU A 18 -26.95 10.70 17.35
CA LEU A 18 -27.43 11.06 18.69
C LEU A 18 -28.13 12.43 18.69
N ALA A 19 -27.55 13.42 18.02
CA ALA A 19 -28.15 14.73 17.86
C ALA A 19 -29.49 14.65 17.10
N ALA A 20 -29.55 13.86 16.01
CA ALA A 20 -30.79 13.66 15.26
C ALA A 20 -31.87 12.98 16.11
N TYR A 21 -31.49 11.97 16.91
CA TYR A 21 -32.41 11.23 17.78
C TYR A 21 -33.05 12.14 18.83
N TYR A 22 -32.27 12.93 19.57
CA TYR A 22 -32.80 13.79 20.64
C TYR A 22 -33.57 15.00 20.12
N THR A 23 -33.25 15.50 18.92
CA THR A 23 -33.92 16.69 18.37
C THR A 23 -35.09 16.36 17.46
N GLY A 24 -35.21 15.11 16.98
CA GLY A 24 -36.19 14.71 15.98
C GLY A 24 -35.99 15.38 14.61
N ARG A 25 -34.79 15.92 14.33
CA ARG A 25 -34.48 16.69 13.11
C ARG A 25 -33.20 16.16 12.45
N PRO A 26 -33.02 16.33 11.13
CA PRO A 26 -31.75 16.02 10.48
C PRO A 26 -30.59 16.77 11.14
N ALA A 27 -29.50 16.07 11.42
CA ALA A 27 -28.29 16.62 12.06
C ALA A 27 -27.06 16.40 11.16
N ILE A 28 -26.16 17.38 11.16
CA ILE A 28 -24.90 17.35 10.39
C ILE A 28 -23.75 17.74 11.32
N ALA A 29 -22.69 16.94 11.36
CA ALA A 29 -21.44 17.28 12.00
C ALA A 29 -20.37 17.66 10.96
N ILE A 30 -19.86 18.88 11.04
CA ILE A 30 -18.78 19.39 10.18
C ILE A 30 -17.63 19.82 11.09
N HIS A 31 -16.45 19.24 10.88
CA HIS A 31 -15.25 19.62 11.60
C HIS A 31 -14.47 20.66 10.80
N THR A 32 -14.03 21.71 11.47
CA THR A 32 -13.00 22.61 10.97
C THR A 32 -11.67 21.87 10.80
N ARG A 33 -10.70 22.49 10.11
CA ARG A 33 -9.35 21.91 9.98
C ARG A 33 -8.68 21.70 11.34
N GLU A 34 -8.85 22.67 12.24
CA GLU A 34 -8.31 22.63 13.59
C GLU A 34 -8.91 21.48 14.40
N GLU A 35 -10.24 21.37 14.46
CA GLU A 35 -10.92 20.26 15.14
C GLU A 35 -10.52 18.91 14.55
N SER A 36 -10.31 18.83 13.23
CA SER A 36 -9.88 17.60 12.57
C SER A 36 -8.44 17.20 12.92
N ILE A 37 -7.52 18.17 13.02
CA ILE A 37 -6.12 17.87 13.41
C ILE A 37 -6.04 17.54 14.90
N ILE A 38 -6.80 18.22 15.77
CA ILE A 38 -6.78 17.97 17.21
C ILE A 38 -7.54 16.69 17.57
N GLY A 39 -8.70 16.46 16.96
CA GLY A 39 -9.68 15.47 17.39
C GLY A 39 -9.67 14.14 16.66
N HIS A 40 -8.95 14.00 15.54
CA HIS A 40 -8.87 12.74 14.80
C HIS A 40 -7.51 12.05 14.95
N SER A 41 -7.49 10.74 14.72
CA SER A 41 -6.29 9.94 14.85
C SER A 41 -5.12 10.41 13.97
N LYS A 42 -3.90 10.16 14.45
CA LYS A 42 -2.64 10.34 13.71
C LYS A 42 -1.93 9.00 13.50
N ARG A 43 -0.88 9.01 12.69
CA ARG A 43 0.08 7.88 12.68
C ARG A 43 0.76 7.81 14.03
N HIS A 44 0.91 6.61 14.59
CA HIS A 44 1.67 6.38 15.82
C HIS A 44 3.11 6.92 15.71
N PRO A 45 3.51 7.87 16.57
CA PRO A 45 4.93 8.12 16.85
C PRO A 45 5.58 6.81 17.32
N MET A 46 6.76 6.51 16.81
CA MET A 46 7.48 5.29 17.13
C MET A 46 8.92 5.59 17.49
N VAL A 47 9.38 4.99 18.58
CA VAL A 47 10.81 4.88 18.91
C VAL A 47 11.16 3.40 18.88
N ALA A 48 12.26 3.06 18.22
CA ALA A 48 12.74 1.69 18.18
C ALA A 48 14.25 1.58 18.30
N TRP A 49 14.69 0.53 18.97
CA TRP A 49 16.09 0.17 19.14
C TRP A 49 16.33 -1.17 18.49
N TYR A 50 17.31 -1.21 17.59
CA TYR A 50 17.64 -2.37 16.80
C TYR A 50 19.09 -2.80 17.01
N ARG A 51 19.30 -4.11 17.10
CA ARG A 51 20.60 -4.75 17.12
C ARG A 51 20.63 -5.88 16.08
N HIS A 52 21.59 -5.82 15.16
CA HIS A 52 21.78 -6.82 14.13
C HIS A 52 23.05 -7.64 14.39
N GLY A 53 22.93 -8.96 14.30
CA GLY A 53 24.07 -9.87 14.23
C GLY A 53 24.35 -10.23 12.78
N VAL A 54 25.55 -9.93 12.28
CA VAL A 54 25.93 -10.17 10.87
C VAL A 54 27.30 -10.84 10.78
N LYS A 55 27.47 -11.69 9.77
CA LYS A 55 28.79 -12.23 9.40
C LYS A 55 29.62 -11.16 8.67
N ARG A 56 30.94 -11.35 8.64
CA ARG A 56 31.87 -10.50 7.85
C ARG A 56 31.54 -10.46 6.37
N ASP A 57 30.89 -11.50 5.85
CA ASP A 57 30.48 -11.58 4.44
C ASP A 57 29.14 -10.89 4.15
N GLY A 58 28.54 -10.22 5.14
CA GLY A 58 27.26 -9.54 5.03
C GLY A 58 26.02 -10.39 5.30
N THR A 59 26.16 -11.69 5.61
CA THR A 59 24.99 -12.53 5.94
C THR A 59 24.37 -12.12 7.27
N ILE A 60 23.06 -11.83 7.30
CA ILE A 60 22.30 -11.52 8.52
C ILE A 60 22.00 -12.82 9.28
N LEU A 61 22.28 -12.82 10.59
CA LEU A 61 22.08 -13.98 11.47
C LEU A 61 21.00 -13.74 12.52
N ALA A 62 20.91 -12.54 13.06
CA ALA A 62 19.97 -12.24 14.11
C ALA A 62 19.50 -10.78 14.09
N VAL A 63 18.25 -10.56 14.49
CA VAL A 63 17.70 -9.23 14.77
C VAL A 63 17.09 -9.21 16.16
N GLU A 64 17.47 -8.23 16.96
CA GLU A 64 16.77 -7.89 18.18
C GLU A 64 16.19 -6.48 18.04
N ALA A 65 14.90 -6.34 18.30
CA ALA A 65 14.19 -5.07 18.21
C ALA A 65 13.33 -4.82 19.44
N ASN A 66 13.43 -3.62 20.02
CA ASN A 66 12.49 -3.10 21.00
C ASN A 66 11.77 -1.92 20.37
N ILE A 67 10.45 -1.97 20.30
CA ILE A 67 9.61 -1.01 19.57
C ILE A 67 8.56 -0.47 20.53
N VAL A 68 8.48 0.86 20.63
CA VAL A 68 7.44 1.54 21.41
C VAL A 68 6.66 2.47 20.48
N LEU A 69 5.35 2.26 20.42
CA LEU A 69 4.39 3.08 19.70
C LEU A 69 3.56 3.88 20.70
N ASP A 70 3.50 5.20 20.52
CA ASP A 70 2.58 6.05 21.27
C ASP A 70 1.19 5.97 20.63
N THR A 71 0.22 5.38 21.34
CA THR A 71 -1.18 5.27 20.86
C THR A 71 -2.05 6.44 21.32
N GLY A 72 -1.49 7.38 22.10
CA GLY A 72 -2.21 8.49 22.71
C GLY A 72 -3.31 8.04 23.67
N SER A 73 -4.38 8.82 23.80
CA SER A 73 -5.35 8.69 24.89
C SER A 73 -6.37 7.55 24.75
N TYR A 74 -6.46 6.92 23.57
CA TYR A 74 -7.44 5.86 23.28
C TYR A 74 -6.82 4.74 22.45
N ALA A 75 -7.35 3.53 22.59
CA ALA A 75 -6.81 2.36 21.91
C ALA A 75 -6.84 2.53 20.39
N SER A 76 -7.98 3.00 19.85
CA SER A 76 -8.26 3.01 18.41
C SER A 76 -7.81 1.67 17.81
N LEU A 77 -6.95 1.72 16.79
CA LEU A 77 -6.35 0.56 16.13
C LEU A 77 -4.91 0.30 16.58
N GLY A 78 -4.47 0.91 17.69
CA GLY A 78 -3.11 0.80 18.22
C GLY A 78 -2.59 -0.62 18.44
N PRO A 79 -3.34 -1.54 19.08
CA PRO A 79 -2.92 -2.93 19.22
C PRO A 79 -2.64 -3.62 17.87
N PHE A 80 -3.45 -3.36 16.86
CA PHE A 80 -3.29 -3.94 15.52
C PHE A 80 -2.14 -3.27 14.74
N VAL A 81 -1.95 -1.96 14.88
CA VAL A 81 -0.78 -1.26 14.33
C VAL A 81 0.52 -1.80 14.93
N ALA A 82 0.54 -2.03 16.24
CA ALA A 82 1.69 -2.63 16.93
C ALA A 82 1.95 -4.06 16.43
N TRP A 83 0.92 -4.89 16.35
CA TRP A 83 1.03 -6.25 15.83
C TRP A 83 1.59 -6.27 14.38
N ARG A 84 1.06 -5.44 13.49
CA ARG A 84 1.57 -5.34 12.11
C ARG A 84 3.00 -4.83 12.06
N ALA A 85 3.37 -3.87 12.93
CA ALA A 85 4.75 -3.41 13.07
C ALA A 85 5.68 -4.57 13.48
N THR A 86 5.29 -5.42 14.42
CA THR A 86 6.03 -6.62 14.84
C THR A 86 6.28 -7.55 13.65
N VAL A 87 5.25 -7.89 12.87
CA VAL A 87 5.37 -8.83 11.73
C VAL A 87 6.33 -8.32 10.64
N HIS A 88 6.37 -7.01 10.41
CA HIS A 88 7.22 -6.41 9.37
C HIS A 88 8.57 -5.91 9.89
N SER A 89 8.84 -6.08 11.19
CA SER A 89 9.92 -5.42 11.93
C SER A 89 11.34 -5.81 11.50
N VAL A 90 11.53 -6.87 10.72
CA VAL A 90 12.85 -7.30 10.24
C VAL A 90 13.08 -6.99 8.77
N GLY A 91 12.15 -6.26 8.13
CA GLY A 91 12.18 -5.99 6.70
C GLY A 91 12.02 -7.25 5.84
N PRO A 92 12.17 -7.12 4.52
CA PRO A 92 12.00 -8.25 3.60
C PRO A 92 13.28 -9.10 3.48
N TYR A 93 13.90 -9.40 4.62
CA TYR A 93 15.20 -10.08 4.69
C TYR A 93 15.08 -11.47 5.31
N LYS A 94 15.95 -12.37 4.85
CA LYS A 94 16.15 -13.70 5.43
C LYS A 94 16.91 -13.55 6.74
N VAL A 95 16.17 -13.66 7.84
CA VAL A 95 16.70 -13.56 9.20
C VAL A 95 16.39 -14.86 9.95
N PRO A 96 17.40 -15.69 10.27
CA PRO A 96 17.13 -16.99 10.89
C PRO A 96 16.76 -16.91 12.37
N ASN A 97 17.10 -15.82 13.07
CA ASN A 97 16.79 -15.67 14.49
C ASN A 97 16.30 -14.24 14.77
N ALA A 98 15.15 -14.07 15.41
CA ALA A 98 14.74 -12.75 15.86
C ALA A 98 14.08 -12.75 17.23
N ARG A 99 14.25 -11.65 17.94
CA ARG A 99 13.47 -11.28 19.12
C ARG A 99 12.93 -9.87 18.92
N VAL A 100 11.61 -9.72 18.95
CA VAL A 100 10.95 -8.44 18.69
C VAL A 100 9.95 -8.19 19.81
N ASP A 101 10.25 -7.21 20.64
CA ASP A 101 9.38 -6.74 21.71
C ASP A 101 8.69 -5.46 21.24
N THR A 102 7.36 -5.45 21.18
CA THR A 102 6.58 -4.30 20.69
C THR A 102 5.52 -3.89 21.71
N LEU A 103 5.49 -2.61 22.05
CA LEU A 103 4.56 -2.03 23.01
C LEU A 103 3.77 -0.89 22.37
N ALA A 104 2.44 -0.97 22.40
CA ALA A 104 1.58 0.20 22.23
C ALA A 104 1.28 0.79 23.61
N VAL A 105 1.69 2.04 23.85
CA VAL A 105 1.54 2.69 25.15
C VAL A 105 0.52 3.82 25.08
N TYR A 106 -0.32 3.91 26.12
CA TYR A 106 -1.20 5.06 26.30
C TYR A 106 -0.40 6.28 26.76
N THR A 107 -0.73 7.42 26.18
CA THR A 107 -0.28 8.74 26.66
C THR A 107 -1.46 9.70 26.70
N ASN A 108 -1.29 10.89 27.27
CA ASN A 108 -2.34 11.91 27.31
C ASN A 108 -2.35 12.82 26.07
N GLY A 109 -1.66 12.44 24.98
CA GLY A 109 -1.65 13.16 23.71
C GLY A 109 -2.80 12.77 22.78
N VAL A 110 -2.81 13.37 21.58
CA VAL A 110 -3.75 13.00 20.51
C VAL A 110 -3.61 11.51 20.21
N TYR A 111 -4.72 10.78 20.28
CA TYR A 111 -4.73 9.35 19.99
C TYR A 111 -4.27 9.04 18.57
N ALA A 112 -3.60 7.91 18.40
CA ALA A 112 -3.13 7.43 17.11
C ALA A 112 -3.99 6.25 16.63
N GLY A 113 -3.98 6.00 15.32
CA GLY A 113 -4.82 5.00 14.69
C GLY A 113 -4.32 4.64 13.31
N ALA A 114 -5.24 4.20 12.44
CA ALA A 114 -4.88 3.84 11.08
C ALA A 114 -4.30 5.03 10.30
N PHE A 115 -3.11 4.82 9.73
CA PHE A 115 -2.55 5.66 8.68
C PHE A 115 -1.87 4.75 7.66
N ARG A 116 -2.09 5.00 6.36
CA ARG A 116 -1.51 4.29 5.20
C ARG A 116 -0.17 3.61 5.51
N GLY A 117 -0.13 2.28 5.43
CA GLY A 117 1.05 1.46 5.75
C GLY A 117 0.97 0.79 7.12
N PHE A 118 0.16 1.35 8.04
CA PHE A 118 -0.30 0.71 9.28
C PHE A 118 0.84 0.10 10.12
N GLY A 119 1.74 0.95 10.61
CA GLY A 119 2.95 0.55 11.36
C GLY A 119 4.14 0.18 10.48
N GLY A 120 3.89 -0.28 9.25
CA GLY A 120 4.91 -0.66 8.26
C GLY A 120 5.94 0.43 7.96
N PRO A 121 5.56 1.68 7.64
CA PRO A 121 6.52 2.75 7.36
C PRO A 121 7.49 3.02 8.50
N GLN A 122 7.02 2.95 9.75
CA GLN A 122 7.85 3.22 10.92
C GLN A 122 8.94 2.15 11.10
N VAL A 123 8.59 0.87 11.02
CA VAL A 123 9.57 -0.22 11.14
C VAL A 123 10.45 -0.38 9.91
N THR A 124 9.90 -0.11 8.72
CA THR A 124 10.69 -0.09 7.47
C THR A 124 11.75 0.99 7.55
N PHE A 125 11.43 2.17 8.10
CA PHE A 125 12.44 3.20 8.36
C PHE A 125 13.57 2.68 9.25
N ALA A 126 13.26 2.07 10.39
CA ALA A 126 14.26 1.58 11.34
C ALA A 126 15.17 0.50 10.72
N VAL A 127 14.58 -0.50 10.04
CA VAL A 127 15.33 -1.60 9.42
C VAL A 127 16.21 -1.12 8.27
N GLU A 128 15.69 -0.27 7.38
CA GLU A 128 16.44 0.18 6.22
C GLU A 128 17.56 1.17 6.57
N ARG A 129 17.45 1.86 7.71
CA ARG A 129 18.57 2.60 8.28
C ARG A 129 19.66 1.66 8.80
N GLN A 130 19.29 0.54 9.44
CA GLN A 130 20.23 -0.46 9.92
C GLN A 130 20.99 -1.12 8.76
N MET A 131 20.33 -1.39 7.63
CA MET A 131 20.99 -1.97 6.46
C MET A 131 22.13 -1.09 5.93
N ASP A 132 21.93 0.23 5.85
CA ASP A 132 22.99 1.15 5.43
C ASP A 132 24.12 1.24 6.46
N VAL A 133 23.81 1.19 7.76
CA VAL A 133 24.83 1.16 8.82
C VAL A 133 25.68 -0.12 8.71
N ILE A 134 25.04 -1.29 8.56
CA ILE A 134 25.74 -2.57 8.40
C ILE A 134 26.65 -2.55 7.16
N ALA A 135 26.14 -2.04 6.04
CA ALA A 135 26.90 -1.97 4.79
C ALA A 135 28.15 -1.10 4.96
N GLU A 136 28.01 0.07 5.60
CA GLU A 136 29.12 0.98 5.90
C GLU A 136 30.18 0.31 6.80
N GLU A 137 29.77 -0.32 7.91
CA GLU A 137 30.70 -0.99 8.84
C GLU A 137 31.44 -2.18 8.21
N LEU A 138 30.83 -2.84 7.22
CA LEU A 138 31.45 -3.95 6.48
C LEU A 138 32.21 -3.51 5.22
N GLY A 139 32.15 -2.23 4.84
CA GLY A 139 32.70 -1.73 3.58
C GLY A 139 32.03 -2.34 2.33
N MET A 140 30.75 -2.69 2.43
CA MET A 140 29.94 -3.26 1.34
C MET A 140 29.06 -2.19 0.69
N ASP A 141 28.73 -2.35 -0.59
CA ASP A 141 27.69 -1.51 -1.19
C ASP A 141 26.31 -1.85 -0.56
N PRO A 142 25.49 -0.84 -0.22
CA PRO A 142 24.20 -1.09 0.40
C PRO A 142 23.19 -1.85 -0.47
N VAL A 143 23.32 -1.87 -1.80
CA VAL A 143 22.54 -2.75 -2.69
C VAL A 143 23.01 -4.19 -2.55
N ASP A 144 24.31 -4.42 -2.55
CA ASP A 144 24.88 -5.77 -2.54
C ASP A 144 24.57 -6.49 -1.22
N LEU A 145 24.65 -5.76 -0.08
CA LEU A 145 24.24 -6.28 1.22
C LEU A 145 22.76 -6.71 1.21
N ARG A 146 21.89 -5.88 0.64
CA ARG A 146 20.45 -6.16 0.57
C ARG A 146 20.18 -7.36 -0.33
N LEU A 147 20.71 -7.35 -1.55
CA LEU A 147 20.56 -8.43 -2.54
C LEU A 147 20.99 -9.78 -1.99
N LYS A 148 22.05 -9.81 -1.18
CA LYS A 148 22.51 -11.02 -0.50
C LYS A 148 21.48 -11.59 0.48
N ASN A 149 20.72 -10.72 1.16
CA ASN A 149 19.86 -11.11 2.28
C ASN A 149 18.35 -11.06 1.99
N ILE A 150 17.90 -10.63 0.82
CA ILE A 150 16.45 -10.57 0.51
C ILE A 150 15.78 -11.96 0.57
N LEU A 151 14.49 -11.95 0.90
CA LEU A 151 13.62 -13.12 0.78
C LEU A 151 13.35 -13.50 -0.69
N ARG A 152 13.35 -14.80 -0.97
CA ARG A 152 13.03 -15.41 -2.28
C ARG A 152 11.99 -16.52 -2.15
N VAL A 153 11.55 -17.04 -3.28
CA VAL A 153 10.80 -18.31 -3.30
C VAL A 153 11.64 -19.41 -2.64
N GLY A 154 11.01 -20.18 -1.76
CA GLY A 154 11.64 -21.23 -0.96
C GLY A 154 12.15 -20.75 0.40
N ASP A 155 12.28 -19.45 0.62
CA ASP A 155 12.63 -18.91 1.94
C ASP A 155 11.42 -18.87 2.88
N ARG A 156 11.71 -18.81 4.19
CA ARG A 156 10.73 -18.52 5.22
C ARG A 156 10.91 -17.10 5.73
N THR A 157 9.79 -16.44 6.01
CA THR A 157 9.79 -15.21 6.78
C THR A 157 10.27 -15.48 8.21
N VAL A 158 10.60 -14.44 8.97
CA VAL A 158 11.04 -14.57 10.37
C VAL A 158 9.99 -15.20 11.27
N HIS A 159 8.72 -15.01 10.92
CA HIS A 159 7.55 -15.62 11.56
C HIS A 159 7.18 -16.97 10.93
N GLY A 160 8.04 -17.58 10.11
CA GLY A 160 7.90 -18.97 9.68
C GLY A 160 7.06 -19.23 8.43
N GLN A 161 6.44 -18.22 7.82
CA GLN A 161 5.67 -18.38 6.59
C GLN A 161 6.59 -18.78 5.43
N LEU A 162 6.32 -19.94 4.81
CA LEU A 162 7.04 -20.37 3.61
C LEU A 162 6.55 -19.59 2.39
N LEU A 163 7.46 -18.90 1.73
CA LEU A 163 7.19 -18.21 0.47
C LEU A 163 7.34 -19.21 -0.68
N THR A 164 6.27 -19.36 -1.45
CA THR A 164 6.22 -20.27 -2.61
C THR A 164 5.91 -19.48 -3.89
N GLU A 165 6.03 -20.13 -5.05
CA GLU A 165 5.59 -19.59 -6.34
C GLU A 165 4.13 -19.11 -6.32
N GLU A 166 3.28 -19.66 -5.44
CA GLU A 166 1.88 -19.22 -5.34
C GLU A 166 1.74 -17.77 -4.88
N HIS A 167 2.68 -17.27 -4.09
CA HIS A 167 2.64 -15.93 -3.52
C HIS A 167 3.09 -14.87 -4.54
N GLY A 168 3.98 -15.24 -5.47
CA GLY A 168 4.74 -14.32 -6.32
C GLY A 168 5.76 -13.54 -5.47
N VAL A 169 7.06 -13.74 -5.68
CA VAL A 169 8.10 -13.04 -4.89
C VAL A 169 9.01 -12.28 -5.83
N GLY A 170 8.57 -11.11 -6.29
CA GLY A 170 9.28 -10.27 -7.26
C GLY A 170 10.29 -9.28 -6.66
N LEU A 171 10.75 -9.49 -5.42
CA LEU A 171 11.61 -8.53 -4.72
C LEU A 171 12.99 -8.37 -5.38
N GLU A 172 13.62 -9.47 -5.79
CA GLU A 172 14.92 -9.41 -6.47
C GLU A 172 14.83 -8.63 -7.79
N GLU A 173 13.82 -8.96 -8.61
CA GLU A 173 13.57 -8.26 -9.87
C GLU A 173 13.29 -6.77 -9.64
N ALA A 174 12.50 -6.43 -8.62
CA ALA A 174 12.21 -5.04 -8.26
C ALA A 174 13.49 -4.29 -7.86
N LEU A 175 14.33 -4.90 -7.02
CA LEU A 175 15.62 -4.33 -6.62
C LEU A 175 16.52 -4.07 -7.83
N LEU A 176 16.74 -5.09 -8.67
CA LEU A 176 17.63 -4.97 -9.83
C LEU A 176 17.15 -3.91 -10.82
N LYS A 177 15.84 -3.89 -11.13
CA LYS A 177 15.26 -2.86 -12.02
C LYS A 177 15.36 -1.45 -11.45
N ALA A 178 15.15 -1.27 -10.15
CA ALA A 178 15.31 0.04 -9.50
C ALA A 178 16.77 0.51 -9.55
N VAL A 179 17.72 -0.38 -9.29
CA VAL A 179 19.18 -0.12 -9.31
C VAL A 179 19.65 0.27 -10.72
N GLU A 180 19.19 -0.46 -11.73
CA GLU A 180 19.47 -0.19 -13.15
C GLU A 180 18.91 1.18 -13.56
N ALA A 181 17.61 1.42 -13.33
CA ALA A 181 16.95 2.67 -13.69
C ALA A 181 17.57 3.88 -12.97
N ALA A 182 18.07 3.68 -11.75
CA ALA A 182 18.75 4.70 -10.97
C ALA A 182 20.18 4.98 -11.44
N LYS A 183 20.78 4.09 -12.25
CA LYS A 183 22.21 4.10 -12.57
C LYS A 183 23.05 4.13 -11.29
N TRP A 184 22.65 3.31 -10.31
CA TRP A 184 23.12 3.36 -8.92
C TRP A 184 24.63 3.44 -8.77
N TYR A 185 25.36 2.44 -9.26
CA TYR A 185 26.82 2.34 -9.06
C TYR A 185 27.56 3.52 -9.69
N ARG A 186 27.19 3.92 -10.91
CA ARG A 186 27.74 5.11 -11.56
C ARG A 186 27.53 6.37 -10.72
N ARG A 187 26.31 6.58 -10.20
CA ARG A 187 25.99 7.78 -9.40
C ARG A 187 26.65 7.78 -8.03
N ARG A 188 26.77 6.61 -7.39
CA ARG A 188 27.55 6.43 -6.15
C ARG A 188 28.97 6.91 -6.34
N GLU A 189 29.64 6.46 -7.39
CA GLU A 189 31.01 6.87 -7.70
C GLU A 189 31.16 8.36 -8.03
N GLU A 190 30.19 8.93 -8.76
CA GLU A 190 30.14 10.35 -9.10
C GLU A 190 29.95 11.20 -7.85
N TYR A 191 29.00 10.83 -6.98
CA TYR A 191 28.67 11.57 -5.76
C TYR A 191 29.70 11.39 -4.66
N ALA A 192 30.47 10.29 -4.65
CA ALA A 192 31.60 10.14 -3.73
C ALA A 192 32.73 11.16 -3.99
N ARG A 193 32.84 11.68 -5.22
CA ARG A 193 33.93 12.58 -5.67
C ARG A 193 33.53 14.06 -5.72
N GLN A 194 32.35 14.41 -5.21
CA GLN A 194 31.82 15.76 -5.32
C GLN A 194 32.44 16.74 -4.30
N GLU A 195 32.51 18.02 -4.66
CA GLU A 195 33.01 19.12 -3.84
C GLU A 195 32.01 20.29 -3.77
N GLY A 196 32.26 21.31 -2.95
CA GLY A 196 31.41 22.52 -2.81
C GLY A 196 30.44 22.51 -1.62
N THR A 197 29.43 23.37 -1.63
CA THR A 197 28.42 23.51 -0.55
C THR A 197 27.07 22.89 -0.91
N VAL A 198 26.89 22.44 -2.15
CA VAL A 198 25.71 21.70 -2.58
C VAL A 198 26.12 20.25 -2.82
N ARG A 199 25.49 19.31 -2.11
CA ARG A 199 25.79 17.88 -2.15
C ARG A 199 24.66 17.09 -2.77
N ARG A 200 25.00 16.04 -3.50
CA ARG A 200 24.10 15.06 -4.11
C ARG A 200 24.18 13.75 -3.36
N GLY A 201 23.03 13.11 -3.18
CA GLY A 201 22.92 11.83 -2.51
C GLY A 201 22.06 10.88 -3.30
N ILE A 202 22.36 9.59 -3.15
CA ILE A 202 21.52 8.50 -3.63
C ILE A 202 21.38 7.45 -2.54
N GLY A 203 20.15 7.02 -2.29
CA GLY A 203 19.81 6.10 -1.20
C GLY A 203 18.77 5.09 -1.64
N ILE A 204 18.78 3.91 -1.02
CA ILE A 204 17.87 2.81 -1.35
C ILE A 204 17.17 2.30 -0.10
N ALA A 205 15.93 1.87 -0.26
CA ALA A 205 15.19 1.13 0.75
C ALA A 205 14.37 0.01 0.11
N LEU A 206 14.27 -1.13 0.77
CA LEU A 206 13.33 -2.19 0.41
C LEU A 206 12.09 -2.14 1.27
N LEU A 207 11.01 -2.73 0.77
CA LEU A 207 9.79 -2.92 1.52
C LEU A 207 9.12 -4.23 1.16
N TRP A 208 8.31 -4.68 2.10
CA TRP A 208 7.25 -5.63 1.87
C TRP A 208 6.00 -5.19 2.63
N HIS A 209 4.85 -5.70 2.22
CA HIS A 209 3.58 -5.37 2.83
C HIS A 209 2.61 -6.53 2.69
N GLY A 210 2.20 -7.09 3.83
CA GLY A 210 1.18 -8.14 3.88
C GLY A 210 -0.15 -7.68 3.32
N ASN A 211 -0.66 -8.41 2.33
CA ASN A 211 -1.97 -8.17 1.73
C ASN A 211 -3.00 -9.02 2.45
N SER A 212 -4.14 -8.42 2.82
CA SER A 212 -5.21 -8.93 3.71
C SER A 212 -5.20 -8.29 5.10
N ILE A 213 -6.35 -8.35 5.76
CA ILE A 213 -6.53 -8.00 7.18
C ILE A 213 -5.56 -8.83 8.05
N GLY A 214 -5.28 -10.07 7.65
CA GLY A 214 -4.40 -10.98 8.36
C GLY A 214 -5.09 -11.66 9.54
N VAL A 215 -4.40 -11.83 10.66
CA VAL A 215 -4.93 -12.57 11.83
C VAL A 215 -5.92 -11.74 12.65
N GLU A 216 -6.02 -10.43 12.34
CA GLU A 216 -6.91 -9.48 13.00
C GLU A 216 -8.39 -9.82 12.77
N GLY A 217 -8.73 -10.60 11.74
CA GLY A 217 -10.10 -11.03 11.47
C GLY A 217 -10.28 -11.85 10.19
N ALA A 218 -11.50 -12.31 9.96
CA ALA A 218 -11.83 -13.03 8.73
C ALA A 218 -11.84 -12.06 7.53
N ASP A 219 -11.05 -12.37 6.50
CA ASP A 219 -10.97 -11.54 5.31
C ASP A 219 -11.86 -12.09 4.17
N TYR A 220 -12.87 -11.31 3.78
CA TYR A 220 -13.83 -11.65 2.73
C TYR A 220 -14.34 -10.41 2.01
N SER A 221 -14.75 -10.56 0.75
CA SER A 221 -15.37 -9.49 -0.01
C SER A 221 -16.51 -10.01 -0.86
N SER A 222 -17.40 -9.10 -1.24
CA SER A 222 -18.54 -9.41 -2.11
C SER A 222 -18.81 -8.32 -3.14
N VAL A 223 -19.44 -8.72 -4.24
CA VAL A 223 -19.97 -7.82 -5.26
C VAL A 223 -21.30 -8.35 -5.79
N THR A 224 -22.12 -7.48 -6.38
CA THR A 224 -23.26 -7.88 -7.20
C THR A 224 -23.15 -7.26 -8.59
N LEU A 225 -23.37 -8.09 -9.61
CA LEU A 225 -23.43 -7.69 -11.01
C LEU A 225 -24.86 -7.91 -11.52
N ILE A 226 -25.44 -6.91 -12.19
CA ILE A 226 -26.76 -7.00 -12.80
C ILE A 226 -26.65 -6.50 -14.23
N VAL A 227 -26.84 -7.36 -15.22
CA VAL A 227 -26.97 -6.93 -16.62
C VAL A 227 -28.42 -6.48 -16.83
N ASN A 228 -28.60 -5.19 -17.04
CA ASN A 228 -29.89 -4.57 -17.30
C ASN A 228 -30.36 -4.87 -18.72
N ARG A 229 -31.67 -4.80 -18.96
CA ARG A 229 -32.27 -5.11 -20.27
C ARG A 229 -31.76 -4.22 -21.41
N ASP A 230 -31.32 -3.01 -21.11
CA ASP A 230 -30.72 -2.10 -22.10
C ASP A 230 -29.29 -2.48 -22.50
N GLY A 231 -28.70 -3.48 -21.84
CA GLY A 231 -27.33 -3.94 -22.03
C GLY A 231 -26.30 -3.30 -21.09
N SER A 232 -26.69 -2.31 -20.27
CA SER A 232 -25.83 -1.76 -19.23
C SER A 232 -25.66 -2.73 -18.07
N ILE A 233 -24.63 -2.54 -17.23
CA ILE A 233 -24.31 -3.43 -16.12
C ILE A 233 -24.22 -2.62 -14.83
N THR A 234 -25.11 -2.89 -13.89
CA THR A 234 -25.00 -2.32 -12.54
C THR A 234 -23.98 -3.10 -11.73
N PHE A 235 -23.03 -2.39 -11.12
CA PHE A 235 -22.01 -2.94 -10.21
C PHE A 235 -22.25 -2.41 -8.79
N ARG A 236 -22.41 -3.33 -7.83
CA ARG A 236 -22.56 -3.01 -6.41
C ARG A 236 -21.46 -3.68 -5.58
N THR A 237 -20.89 -2.94 -4.63
CA THR A 237 -19.97 -3.47 -3.63
C THR A 237 -19.98 -2.58 -2.39
N GLY A 238 -19.79 -3.16 -1.20
CA GLY A 238 -19.63 -2.38 0.04
C GLY A 238 -18.26 -1.68 0.13
N LEU A 239 -17.34 -1.95 -0.80
CA LEU A 239 -16.03 -1.31 -0.85
C LEU A 239 -16.16 0.15 -1.31
N MET A 240 -15.40 1.05 -0.68
CA MET A 240 -15.48 2.48 -0.90
C MET A 240 -14.34 2.97 -1.78
N ASP A 241 -14.64 3.77 -2.81
CA ASP A 241 -13.61 4.56 -3.48
C ASP A 241 -13.43 5.91 -2.76
N MET A 242 -12.21 6.18 -2.35
CA MET A 242 -11.76 7.40 -1.66
C MET A 242 -10.65 8.10 -2.45
N GLY A 243 -10.58 7.85 -3.75
CA GLY A 243 -9.61 8.42 -4.69
C GLY A 243 -8.54 7.42 -5.17
N GLN A 244 -8.57 6.18 -4.68
CA GLN A 244 -7.61 5.13 -5.05
C GLN A 244 -7.94 4.47 -6.40
N GLY A 245 -9.17 4.59 -6.91
CA GLY A 245 -9.57 3.99 -8.19
C GLY A 245 -9.64 2.45 -8.15
N ALA A 246 -9.73 1.87 -6.95
CA ALA A 246 -9.72 0.43 -6.76
C ALA A 246 -11.07 -0.21 -7.11
N VAL A 247 -12.19 0.49 -6.86
CA VAL A 247 -13.53 0.02 -7.28
C VAL A 247 -13.58 -0.05 -8.81
N TRP A 248 -12.99 0.94 -9.49
CA TRP A 248 -12.85 0.89 -10.94
C TRP A 248 -11.94 -0.25 -11.42
N GLY A 249 -10.88 -0.56 -10.67
CA GLY A 249 -10.10 -1.78 -10.91
C GLY A 249 -10.94 -3.06 -10.86
N LEU A 250 -11.93 -3.15 -9.97
CA LEU A 250 -12.86 -4.29 -9.92
C LEU A 250 -13.80 -4.33 -11.13
N VAL A 251 -14.24 -3.16 -11.61
CA VAL A 251 -15.02 -3.04 -12.84
C VAL A 251 -14.21 -3.52 -14.04
N LEU A 252 -12.94 -3.12 -14.17
CA LEU A 252 -12.07 -3.58 -15.26
C LEU A 252 -11.92 -5.11 -15.26
N ILE A 253 -11.78 -5.71 -14.07
CA ILE A 253 -11.74 -7.17 -13.90
C ILE A 253 -13.04 -7.82 -14.40
N ALA A 254 -14.20 -7.29 -14.00
CA ALA A 254 -15.48 -7.83 -14.43
C ALA A 254 -15.73 -7.62 -15.94
N ALA A 255 -15.35 -6.46 -16.47
CA ALA A 255 -15.49 -6.07 -17.86
C ALA A 255 -14.69 -7.01 -18.79
N GLU A 256 -13.44 -7.31 -18.42
CA GLU A 256 -12.59 -8.26 -19.15
C GLU A 256 -13.24 -9.64 -19.26
N ILE A 257 -13.80 -10.17 -18.16
CA ILE A 257 -14.44 -11.49 -18.13
C ILE A 257 -15.75 -11.50 -18.92
N LEU A 258 -16.56 -10.45 -18.78
CA LEU A 258 -17.82 -10.33 -19.51
C LEU A 258 -17.60 -10.00 -20.99
N GLY A 259 -16.42 -9.54 -21.37
CA GLY A 259 -16.08 -9.17 -22.75
C GLY A 259 -16.81 -7.92 -23.20
N VAL A 260 -17.04 -6.97 -22.29
CA VAL A 260 -17.74 -5.72 -22.58
C VAL A 260 -16.86 -4.52 -22.23
N PRO A 261 -17.00 -3.37 -22.92
CA PRO A 261 -16.31 -2.15 -22.55
C PRO A 261 -16.69 -1.66 -21.14
N PRO A 262 -15.77 -1.06 -20.35
CA PRO A 262 -16.07 -0.54 -19.02
C PRO A 262 -17.19 0.50 -18.98
N GLU A 263 -17.44 1.22 -20.08
CA GLU A 263 -18.48 2.24 -20.20
C GLU A 263 -19.90 1.66 -20.11
N TYR A 264 -20.04 0.33 -20.22
CA TYR A 264 -21.30 -0.37 -20.00
C TYR A 264 -21.64 -0.46 -18.51
N PHE A 265 -20.66 -0.28 -17.63
CA PHE A 265 -20.86 -0.39 -16.19
C PHE A 265 -21.36 0.92 -15.57
N ARG A 266 -22.30 0.78 -14.65
CA ARG A 266 -22.75 1.82 -13.73
C ARG A 266 -22.45 1.35 -12.32
N VAL A 267 -21.51 2.01 -11.66
CA VAL A 267 -21.19 1.72 -10.26
C VAL A 267 -22.18 2.49 -9.38
N GLU A 268 -22.92 1.75 -8.55
CA GLU A 268 -23.78 2.38 -7.55
C GLU A 268 -22.99 2.69 -6.28
N ASN A 269 -23.34 3.80 -5.63
CA ASN A 269 -22.73 4.14 -4.35
C ASN A 269 -23.10 3.08 -3.29
N PRO A 270 -22.20 2.78 -2.35
CA PRO A 270 -22.49 1.82 -1.29
C PRO A 270 -23.67 2.27 -0.43
N ASP A 271 -24.65 1.38 -0.32
CA ASP A 271 -25.86 1.52 0.50
C ASP A 271 -26.04 0.26 1.33
N THR A 272 -25.96 0.36 2.66
CA THR A 272 -26.06 -0.78 3.57
C THR A 272 -27.42 -1.49 3.50
N ALA A 273 -28.46 -0.89 2.92
CA ALA A 273 -29.76 -1.54 2.70
C ALA A 273 -29.81 -2.43 1.46
N ALA A 274 -28.97 -2.17 0.44
CA ALA A 274 -29.07 -2.78 -0.88
C ALA A 274 -27.76 -3.38 -1.43
N THR A 275 -26.64 -3.06 -0.79
CA THR A 275 -25.28 -3.45 -1.20
C THR A 275 -24.77 -4.55 -0.28
N PRO A 276 -24.12 -5.59 -0.82
CA PRO A 276 -23.63 -6.66 0.02
C PRO A 276 -22.44 -6.22 0.87
N ASP A 277 -22.32 -6.79 2.07
CA ASP A 277 -21.17 -6.57 2.94
C ASP A 277 -19.89 -7.12 2.29
N ALA A 278 -18.92 -6.24 2.08
CA ALA A 278 -17.64 -6.54 1.44
C ALA A 278 -16.44 -6.36 2.38
N GLY A 279 -16.71 -6.16 3.68
CA GLY A 279 -15.72 -5.79 4.68
C GLY A 279 -15.15 -4.38 4.47
N PRO A 280 -14.18 -3.97 5.30
CA PRO A 280 -13.60 -2.63 5.25
C PRO A 280 -12.67 -2.43 4.03
N THR A 281 -12.52 -1.17 3.60
CA THR A 281 -11.57 -0.76 2.55
C THR A 281 -10.24 -0.35 3.17
N VAL A 282 -9.44 -1.34 3.58
CA VAL A 282 -8.21 -1.22 4.41
C VAL A 282 -7.18 -2.27 3.98
N ALA A 283 -6.01 -2.35 4.64
CA ALA A 283 -5.04 -3.47 4.51
C ALA A 283 -4.63 -3.84 3.06
N SER A 284 -4.71 -2.87 2.16
CA SER A 284 -4.53 -3.02 0.71
C SER A 284 -5.29 -4.21 0.08
N ARG A 285 -6.42 -4.60 0.67
CA ARG A 285 -7.13 -5.84 0.31
C ARG A 285 -8.09 -5.72 -0.86
N THR A 286 -8.51 -4.51 -1.21
CA THR A 286 -9.63 -4.24 -2.13
C THR A 286 -9.47 -4.97 -3.47
N THR A 287 -8.32 -4.84 -4.13
CA THR A 287 -8.06 -5.50 -5.42
C THR A 287 -8.04 -7.02 -5.27
N VAL A 288 -7.38 -7.55 -4.24
CA VAL A 288 -7.24 -9.00 -4.03
C VAL A 288 -8.60 -9.64 -3.75
N MET A 289 -9.31 -9.13 -2.73
CA MET A 289 -10.53 -9.73 -2.22
C MET A 289 -11.73 -9.35 -3.08
N GLY A 290 -11.91 -8.06 -3.34
CA GLY A 290 -12.99 -7.54 -4.17
C GLY A 290 -12.86 -7.98 -5.62
N GLY A 291 -11.63 -8.07 -6.14
CA GLY A 291 -11.40 -8.57 -7.49
C GLY A 291 -11.67 -10.07 -7.59
N ALA A 292 -11.30 -10.88 -6.59
CA ALA A 292 -11.68 -12.29 -6.56
C ALA A 292 -13.21 -12.50 -6.49
N ALA A 293 -13.92 -11.65 -5.73
CA ALA A 293 -15.39 -11.65 -5.72
C ALA A 293 -15.99 -11.24 -7.08
N ALA A 294 -15.40 -10.25 -7.75
CA ALA A 294 -15.78 -9.83 -9.10
C ALA A 294 -15.55 -10.93 -10.14
N VAL A 295 -14.39 -11.61 -10.09
CA VAL A 295 -14.09 -12.80 -10.88
C VAL A 295 -15.17 -13.86 -10.68
N ASN A 296 -15.53 -14.16 -9.43
CA ASN A 296 -16.56 -15.15 -9.10
C ASN A 296 -17.92 -14.82 -9.75
N ALA A 297 -18.41 -13.59 -9.61
CA ALA A 297 -19.68 -13.16 -10.18
C ALA A 297 -19.64 -13.15 -11.72
N ALA A 298 -18.60 -12.55 -12.30
CA ALA A 298 -18.48 -12.34 -13.73
C ALA A 298 -18.37 -13.66 -14.50
N TYR A 299 -17.63 -14.66 -13.98
CA TYR A 299 -17.53 -15.97 -14.64
C TYR A 299 -18.88 -16.70 -14.71
N LYS A 300 -19.67 -16.66 -13.63
CA LYS A 300 -21.00 -17.30 -13.62
C LYS A 300 -21.98 -16.61 -14.55
N LEU A 301 -21.94 -15.27 -14.66
CA LEU A 301 -22.70 -14.53 -15.69
C LEU A 301 -22.22 -14.87 -17.09
N ARG A 302 -20.90 -14.87 -17.33
CA ARG A 302 -20.31 -15.19 -18.62
C ARG A 302 -20.72 -16.58 -19.11
N ARG A 303 -20.78 -17.57 -18.21
CA ARG A 303 -21.24 -18.93 -18.54
C ARG A 303 -22.70 -18.94 -19.06
N ARG A 304 -23.63 -18.30 -18.33
CA ARG A 304 -25.03 -18.19 -18.77
C ARG A 304 -25.17 -17.46 -20.11
N LEU A 305 -24.42 -16.36 -20.28
CA LEU A 305 -24.41 -15.61 -21.54
C LEU A 305 -23.88 -16.45 -22.70
N ASN A 306 -22.81 -17.21 -22.50
CA ASN A 306 -22.26 -18.11 -23.52
C ASN A 306 -23.24 -19.23 -23.89
N GLU A 307 -23.97 -19.80 -22.92
CA GLU A 307 -24.98 -20.84 -23.18
C GLU A 307 -26.11 -20.33 -24.09
N VAL A 308 -26.66 -19.14 -23.79
CA VAL A 308 -27.71 -18.53 -24.63
C VAL A 308 -27.16 -18.16 -26.01
N ALA A 309 -26.00 -17.51 -26.07
CA ALA A 309 -25.37 -17.12 -27.32
C ALA A 309 -25.08 -18.33 -28.22
N ALA A 310 -24.58 -19.43 -27.66
CA ALA A 310 -24.32 -20.67 -28.38
C ALA A 310 -25.58 -21.24 -29.04
N GLY A 311 -26.73 -21.17 -28.35
CA GLY A 311 -28.02 -21.59 -28.89
C GLY A 311 -28.48 -20.77 -30.11
N ILE A 312 -28.19 -19.47 -30.11
CA ILE A 312 -28.49 -18.54 -31.21
C ILE A 312 -27.51 -18.76 -32.38
N LEU A 313 -26.21 -18.81 -32.08
CA LEU A 313 -25.12 -18.91 -33.04
C LEU A 313 -24.90 -20.34 -33.57
N LYS A 314 -25.60 -21.34 -33.03
CA LYS A 314 -25.46 -22.77 -33.38
C LYS A 314 -23.99 -23.22 -33.34
N CYS A 315 -23.33 -22.96 -32.21
CA CYS A 315 -21.96 -23.38 -31.92
C CYS A 315 -21.84 -23.90 -30.46
N SER A 316 -20.64 -24.31 -30.04
CA SER A 316 -20.38 -24.66 -28.65
C SER A 316 -20.29 -23.40 -27.76
N PRO A 317 -20.75 -23.41 -26.49
CA PRO A 317 -20.51 -22.32 -25.54
C PRO A 317 -19.03 -21.95 -25.36
N SER A 318 -18.12 -22.91 -25.56
CA SER A 318 -16.67 -22.66 -25.54
C SER A 318 -16.16 -21.90 -26.76
N ASP A 319 -16.91 -21.92 -27.86
CA ASP A 319 -16.57 -21.22 -29.11
C ASP A 319 -17.20 -19.81 -29.16
N VAL A 320 -17.99 -19.41 -28.16
CA VAL A 320 -18.61 -18.08 -28.09
C VAL A 320 -17.58 -17.03 -27.66
N VAL A 321 -17.44 -16.00 -28.48
CA VAL A 321 -16.68 -14.78 -28.18
C VAL A 321 -17.66 -13.63 -28.03
N ILE A 322 -17.81 -13.13 -26.80
CA ILE A 322 -18.42 -11.82 -26.53
C ILE A 322 -17.28 -10.80 -26.49
N LYS A 323 -17.35 -9.84 -27.41
CA LYS A 323 -16.53 -8.63 -27.50
C LYS A 323 -17.47 -7.49 -27.88
N ALA A 324 -18.23 -7.00 -26.90
CA ALA A 324 -19.33 -6.08 -27.16
C ALA A 324 -18.86 -4.84 -27.96
N PRO A 325 -19.67 -4.37 -28.93
CA PRO A 325 -21.08 -4.72 -29.13
C PRO A 325 -21.32 -6.04 -29.87
N GLU A 326 -20.29 -6.78 -30.29
CA GLU A 326 -20.43 -8.01 -31.06
C GLU A 326 -20.34 -9.28 -30.20
N VAL A 327 -21.17 -10.27 -30.51
CA VAL A 327 -21.08 -11.64 -29.99
C VAL A 327 -21.06 -12.59 -31.16
N TYR A 328 -20.04 -13.44 -31.27
CA TYR A 328 -19.85 -14.29 -32.44
C TYR A 328 -19.23 -15.65 -32.10
N CYS A 329 -19.30 -16.58 -33.05
CA CYS A 329 -18.64 -17.88 -32.96
C CYS A 329 -17.19 -17.77 -33.45
N SER A 330 -16.20 -18.21 -32.66
CA SER A 330 -14.78 -18.16 -33.02
C SER A 330 -14.45 -18.99 -34.27
N LYS A 331 -15.15 -20.11 -34.48
CA LYS A 331 -14.97 -21.01 -35.64
C LYS A 331 -15.65 -20.51 -36.91
N ASP A 332 -16.66 -19.65 -36.76
CA ASP A 332 -17.36 -19.04 -37.87
C ASP A 332 -17.82 -17.62 -37.48
N PRO A 333 -16.95 -16.61 -37.63
CA PRO A 333 -17.25 -15.24 -37.26
C PRO A 333 -18.38 -14.60 -38.08
N SER A 334 -18.85 -15.24 -39.16
CA SER A 334 -20.03 -14.77 -39.89
C SER A 334 -21.31 -14.93 -39.07
N LYS A 335 -21.33 -15.92 -38.16
CA LYS A 335 -22.40 -16.09 -37.17
C LYS A 335 -22.17 -15.10 -36.02
N ARG A 336 -22.94 -14.02 -36.00
CA ARG A 336 -22.86 -12.96 -34.99
C ARG A 336 -24.21 -12.36 -34.65
N ILE A 337 -24.31 -11.80 -33.46
CA ILE A 337 -25.44 -11.01 -32.94
C ILE A 337 -24.90 -9.80 -32.16
N ALA A 338 -25.76 -8.80 -31.89
CA ALA A 338 -25.38 -7.72 -31.00
C ALA A 338 -25.46 -8.17 -29.52
N TRP A 339 -24.63 -7.58 -28.66
CA TRP A 339 -24.71 -7.75 -27.20
C TRP A 339 -26.12 -7.49 -26.68
N LYS A 340 -26.77 -6.43 -27.15
CA LYS A 340 -28.13 -6.07 -26.75
C LYS A 340 -29.14 -7.16 -27.12
N ASP A 341 -28.98 -7.79 -28.28
CA ASP A 341 -29.86 -8.88 -28.71
C ASP A 341 -29.66 -10.14 -27.85
N LEU A 342 -28.42 -10.44 -27.46
CA LEU A 342 -28.14 -11.52 -26.51
C LEU A 342 -28.81 -11.26 -25.15
N VAL A 343 -28.67 -10.04 -24.62
CA VAL A 343 -29.28 -9.65 -23.33
C VAL A 343 -30.81 -9.72 -23.40
N GLU A 344 -31.40 -9.21 -24.47
CA GLU A 344 -32.85 -9.29 -24.70
C GLU A 344 -33.32 -10.75 -24.82
N GLN A 345 -32.56 -11.60 -25.50
CA GLN A 345 -32.87 -13.03 -25.60
C GLN A 345 -32.79 -13.74 -24.24
N CYS A 346 -31.79 -13.43 -23.42
CA CYS A 346 -31.70 -13.94 -22.05
C CYS A 346 -32.95 -13.57 -21.23
N PHE A 347 -33.42 -12.32 -21.37
CA PHE A 347 -34.65 -11.86 -20.70
C PHE A 347 -35.87 -12.67 -21.13
N TRP A 348 -36.09 -12.86 -22.44
CA TRP A 348 -37.23 -13.65 -22.95
C TRP A 348 -37.19 -15.12 -22.55
N LEU A 349 -35.98 -15.69 -22.38
CA LEU A 349 -35.80 -17.06 -21.91
C LEU A 349 -35.88 -17.20 -20.38
N GLY A 350 -36.08 -16.11 -19.64
CA GLY A 350 -36.09 -16.13 -18.18
C GLY A 350 -34.73 -16.49 -17.57
N VAL A 351 -33.64 -16.28 -18.30
CA VAL A 351 -32.28 -16.53 -17.79
C VAL A 351 -31.92 -15.39 -16.82
N PRO A 352 -31.66 -15.68 -15.54
CA PRO A 352 -31.31 -14.63 -14.59
C PRO A 352 -29.98 -14.00 -14.99
N LEU A 353 -29.95 -12.67 -15.15
CA LEU A 353 -28.76 -11.88 -15.46
C LEU A 353 -28.27 -11.03 -14.28
N GLN A 354 -28.54 -11.52 -13.08
CA GLN A 354 -27.95 -11.02 -11.83
C GLN A 354 -27.09 -12.11 -11.21
N GLU A 355 -25.98 -11.71 -10.59
CA GLU A 355 -25.12 -12.62 -9.83
C GLU A 355 -24.50 -11.97 -8.61
N PHE A 356 -24.44 -12.75 -7.54
CA PHE A 356 -23.69 -12.44 -6.33
C PHE A 356 -22.33 -13.13 -6.36
N GLY A 357 -21.27 -12.33 -6.21
CA GLY A 357 -19.89 -12.80 -6.08
C GLY A 357 -19.46 -12.71 -4.63
N PHE A 358 -18.86 -13.78 -4.12
CA PHE A 358 -18.28 -13.81 -2.78
C PHE A 358 -16.93 -14.50 -2.82
N TYR A 359 -15.96 -13.93 -2.12
CA TYR A 359 -14.65 -14.53 -1.90
C TYR A 359 -14.29 -14.40 -0.43
N ARG A 360 -13.82 -15.49 0.15
CA ARG A 360 -13.22 -15.52 1.48
C ARG A 360 -11.80 -16.03 1.35
N ALA A 361 -10.85 -15.28 1.88
CA ALA A 361 -9.47 -15.70 1.95
C ALA A 361 -9.33 -16.95 2.84
N PRO A 362 -8.32 -17.81 2.58
CA PRO A 362 -7.91 -18.80 3.57
C PRO A 362 -7.64 -18.13 4.92
N PRO A 363 -7.92 -18.80 6.05
CA PRO A 363 -7.64 -18.24 7.37
C PRO A 363 -6.14 -17.95 7.50
N ALA A 364 -5.81 -16.81 8.08
CA ALA A 364 -4.44 -16.52 8.49
C ALA A 364 -4.10 -17.36 9.73
N GLU A 365 -2.85 -17.79 9.82
CA GLU A 365 -2.36 -18.60 10.94
C GLU A 365 -1.37 -17.77 11.76
N TRP A 366 -1.54 -17.76 13.08
CA TRP A 366 -0.62 -17.08 14.00
C TRP A 366 -0.74 -17.68 15.40
N ASP A 367 0.41 -17.99 15.97
CA ASP A 367 0.56 -18.44 17.34
C ASP A 367 1.08 -17.27 18.19
N GLU A 368 0.26 -16.79 19.12
CA GLU A 368 0.58 -15.61 19.94
C GLU A 368 1.70 -15.85 20.97
N GLU A 369 1.97 -17.11 21.33
CA GLU A 369 3.05 -17.42 22.28
C GLU A 369 4.42 -17.40 21.60
N THR A 370 4.49 -17.90 20.36
CA THR A 370 5.74 -18.07 19.60
C THR A 370 5.98 -16.98 18.56
N GLY A 371 4.94 -16.24 18.17
CA GLY A 371 4.98 -15.26 17.08
C GLY A 371 5.22 -15.90 15.70
N GLN A 372 4.78 -17.15 15.51
CA GLN A 372 4.98 -17.92 14.27
C GLN A 372 3.65 -18.17 13.56
N GLY A 373 3.66 -18.19 12.23
CA GLY A 373 2.50 -18.51 11.40
C GLY A 373 2.58 -17.98 9.96
N ALA A 374 1.43 -17.94 9.31
CA ALA A 374 1.21 -17.41 7.97
C ALA A 374 0.18 -16.27 8.03
N PRO A 375 0.59 -15.05 8.42
CA PRO A 375 -0.32 -13.95 8.72
C PRO A 375 -0.98 -13.34 7.48
N TYR A 376 -0.45 -13.54 6.28
CA TYR A 376 -0.97 -12.88 5.07
C TYR A 376 -1.05 -13.84 3.89
N VAL A 377 -2.05 -13.63 3.02
CA VAL A 377 -2.25 -14.47 1.82
C VAL A 377 -1.17 -14.28 0.76
N THR A 378 -0.57 -13.08 0.71
CA THR A 378 0.59 -12.73 -0.11
C THR A 378 1.20 -11.41 0.39
N TYR A 379 2.32 -11.01 -0.21
CA TYR A 379 3.02 -9.77 0.06
C TYR A 379 3.26 -8.99 -1.24
N THR A 380 3.13 -7.67 -1.13
CA THR A 380 3.63 -6.73 -2.13
C THR A 380 5.05 -6.39 -1.75
N PHE A 381 5.99 -6.59 -2.68
CA PHE A 381 7.40 -6.28 -2.48
C PHE A 381 7.80 -5.02 -3.25
N GLY A 382 8.85 -4.33 -2.82
CA GLY A 382 9.36 -3.22 -3.61
C GLY A 382 10.75 -2.74 -3.22
N ALA A 383 11.34 -1.98 -4.14
CA ALA A 383 12.62 -1.31 -3.97
C ALA A 383 12.47 0.16 -4.40
N ILE A 384 12.90 1.06 -3.52
CA ILE A 384 12.79 2.50 -3.70
C ILE A 384 14.20 3.09 -3.74
N VAL A 385 14.50 3.87 -4.78
CA VAL A 385 15.75 4.65 -4.85
C VAL A 385 15.41 6.14 -4.88
N ALA A 386 15.99 6.90 -3.97
CA ALA A 386 15.85 8.35 -3.91
C ALA A 386 17.15 9.04 -4.33
N ASP A 387 17.04 10.08 -5.15
CA ASP A 387 18.11 10.99 -5.54
C ASP A 387 17.81 12.37 -4.95
N VAL A 388 18.73 12.89 -4.15
CA VAL A 388 18.56 14.15 -3.42
C VAL A 388 19.67 15.14 -3.69
N THR A 389 19.36 16.41 -3.48
CA THR A 389 20.31 17.52 -3.37
C THR A 389 20.18 18.11 -1.96
N VAL A 390 21.29 18.36 -1.29
CA VAL A 390 21.35 18.95 0.05
C VAL A 390 22.21 20.20 -0.01
N ASP A 391 21.68 21.31 0.47
CA ASP A 391 22.42 22.56 0.65
C ASP A 391 23.01 22.59 2.06
N LEU A 392 24.35 22.66 2.15
CA LEU A 392 25.05 22.66 3.43
C LEU A 392 24.87 23.97 4.21
N GLU A 393 24.58 25.09 3.53
CA GLU A 393 24.45 26.40 4.17
C GLU A 393 23.09 26.57 4.85
N THR A 394 22.05 25.93 4.33
CA THR A 394 20.67 26.06 4.83
C THR A 394 20.14 24.78 5.50
N GLY A 395 20.78 23.63 5.25
CA GLY A 395 20.23 22.32 5.59
C GLY A 395 19.07 21.89 4.69
N GLY A 396 18.74 22.68 3.66
CA GLY A 396 17.63 22.39 2.75
C GLY A 396 17.87 21.10 1.96
N VAL A 397 16.87 20.22 1.93
CA VAL A 397 16.88 18.97 1.15
C VAL A 397 15.86 19.07 0.03
N ARG A 398 16.30 18.80 -1.20
CA ARG A 398 15.45 18.68 -2.38
C ARG A 398 15.49 17.25 -2.89
N VAL A 399 14.33 16.62 -3.01
CA VAL A 399 14.23 15.30 -3.65
C VAL A 399 14.11 15.51 -5.16
N ASN A 400 15.14 15.16 -5.92
CA ASN A 400 15.16 15.39 -7.35
C ASN A 400 14.34 14.33 -8.09
N LYS A 401 14.48 13.07 -7.67
CA LYS A 401 13.87 11.92 -8.32
C LYS A 401 13.65 10.79 -7.32
N ILE A 402 12.52 10.10 -7.44
CA ILE A 402 12.23 8.84 -6.77
C ILE A 402 11.95 7.79 -7.84
N ILE A 403 12.69 6.69 -7.80
CA ILE A 403 12.42 5.51 -8.62
C ILE A 403 11.78 4.48 -7.73
N THR A 404 10.64 3.96 -8.16
CA THR A 404 9.88 2.99 -7.38
C THR A 404 9.66 1.73 -8.21
N ALA A 405 10.22 0.61 -7.79
CA ALA A 405 9.92 -0.69 -8.39
C ALA A 405 9.04 -1.49 -7.43
N TYR A 406 7.83 -1.84 -7.85
CA TYR A 406 6.89 -2.61 -7.03
C TYR A 406 6.48 -3.90 -7.73
N ASP A 407 6.57 -5.00 -6.99
CA ASP A 407 5.93 -6.25 -7.34
C ASP A 407 4.49 -6.26 -6.82
N ILE A 408 3.56 -5.83 -7.67
CA ILE A 408 2.13 -5.82 -7.38
C ILE A 408 1.41 -6.98 -8.04
N GLY A 409 2.14 -8.01 -8.47
CA GLY A 409 1.61 -9.02 -9.37
C GLY A 409 1.07 -8.35 -10.64
N LYS A 410 -0.14 -8.67 -11.06
CA LYS A 410 -0.72 -8.06 -12.26
C LYS A 410 -1.20 -6.61 -12.04
N VAL A 411 -0.77 -5.70 -12.90
CA VAL A 411 -1.28 -4.33 -13.00
C VAL A 411 -2.66 -4.36 -13.66
N VAL A 412 -3.72 -4.27 -12.86
CA VAL A 412 -5.12 -4.28 -13.35
C VAL A 412 -5.62 -2.91 -13.80
N ASN A 413 -5.18 -1.84 -13.12
CA ASN A 413 -5.51 -0.46 -13.46
C ASN A 413 -4.21 0.33 -13.50
N ARG A 414 -3.69 0.56 -14.71
CA ARG A 414 -2.39 1.20 -14.92
C ARG A 414 -2.35 2.64 -14.39
N VAL A 415 -3.37 3.43 -14.71
CA VAL A 415 -3.49 4.83 -14.27
C VAL A 415 -3.57 4.89 -12.75
N GLY A 416 -4.40 4.04 -12.12
CA GLY A 416 -4.51 3.96 -10.67
C GLY A 416 -3.19 3.57 -10.01
N ALA A 417 -2.44 2.63 -10.60
CA ALA A 417 -1.13 2.24 -10.11
C ALA A 417 -0.13 3.41 -10.20
N GLU A 418 -0.03 4.10 -11.33
CA GLU A 418 0.87 5.26 -11.51
C GLU A 418 0.56 6.37 -10.50
N LEU A 419 -0.72 6.75 -10.34
CA LEU A 419 -1.13 7.76 -9.36
C LEU A 419 -0.86 7.34 -7.91
N HIS A 420 -0.95 6.04 -7.60
CA HIS A 420 -0.58 5.56 -6.27
C HIS A 420 0.92 5.63 -6.00
N ALA A 421 1.76 5.35 -6.99
CA ALA A 421 3.20 5.49 -6.87
C ALA A 421 3.58 6.95 -6.65
N GLU A 422 2.99 7.87 -7.42
CA GLU A 422 3.20 9.32 -7.27
C GLU A 422 2.70 9.82 -5.91
N GLY A 423 1.46 9.52 -5.55
CA GLY A 423 0.88 9.96 -4.27
C GLY A 423 1.57 9.34 -3.06
N GLY A 424 2.03 8.09 -3.15
CA GLY A 424 2.82 7.43 -2.11
C GLY A 424 4.20 8.07 -1.94
N ALA A 425 4.87 8.40 -3.06
CA ALA A 425 6.15 9.10 -3.06
C ALA A 425 6.05 10.51 -2.45
N ILE A 426 5.01 11.28 -2.80
CA ILE A 426 4.80 12.63 -2.25
C ILE A 426 4.47 12.54 -0.75
N GLN A 427 3.55 11.65 -0.35
CA GLN A 427 3.20 11.48 1.07
C GLN A 427 4.40 11.00 1.90
N GLY A 428 5.21 10.10 1.35
CA GLY A 428 6.44 9.62 1.98
C GLY A 428 7.53 10.68 2.07
N LEU A 429 7.62 11.59 1.09
CA LEU A 429 8.49 12.77 1.14
C LEU A 429 8.08 13.70 2.29
N GLY A 430 6.79 13.98 2.43
CA GLY A 430 6.24 14.76 3.55
C GLY A 430 6.65 14.15 4.89
N TYR A 431 6.41 12.84 5.05
CA TYR A 431 6.83 12.11 6.25
C TYR A 431 8.35 12.15 6.50
N ALA A 432 9.16 12.15 5.44
CA ALA A 432 10.61 12.17 5.55
C ALA A 432 11.20 13.53 5.93
N LEU A 433 10.61 14.64 5.46
CA LEU A 433 11.27 15.96 5.46
C LEU A 433 10.48 17.09 6.13
N MET A 434 9.14 16.98 6.25
CA MET A 434 8.29 18.16 6.51
C MET A 434 7.27 17.95 7.64
N GLU A 435 6.58 16.82 7.63
CA GLU A 435 5.36 16.62 8.42
C GLU A 435 5.67 16.21 9.88
N GLU A 436 5.33 17.09 10.83
CA GLU A 436 5.50 16.86 12.27
C GLU A 436 4.28 17.44 13.02
N VAL A 437 3.66 16.67 13.91
CA VAL A 437 2.64 17.20 14.84
C VAL A 437 3.37 17.64 16.10
N VAL A 438 3.33 18.94 16.38
CA VAL A 438 4.07 19.54 17.50
C VAL A 438 3.12 19.71 18.68
N HIS A 439 3.57 19.26 19.85
CA HIS A 439 2.84 19.43 21.11
C HIS A 439 3.59 20.38 22.04
N ASP A 440 2.84 21.16 22.82
CA ASP A 440 3.42 21.90 23.95
C ASP A 440 3.68 20.95 25.15
N LYS A 441 4.26 21.50 26.22
CA LYS A 441 4.53 20.76 27.47
C LYS A 441 3.29 20.21 28.17
N ASP A 442 2.10 20.73 27.85
CA ASP A 442 0.82 20.32 28.42
C ASP A 442 0.07 19.36 27.47
N GLY A 443 0.67 18.97 26.34
CA GLY A 443 0.10 18.05 25.36
C GLY A 443 -0.84 18.68 24.33
N ARG A 444 -0.90 20.02 24.23
CA ARG A 444 -1.73 20.71 23.21
C ARG A 444 -1.04 20.74 21.86
N VAL A 445 -1.77 20.46 20.79
CA VAL A 445 -1.26 20.58 19.42
C VAL A 445 -1.02 22.05 19.08
N LEU A 446 0.22 22.41 18.76
CA LEU A 446 0.63 23.78 18.43
C LEU A 446 0.41 24.15 16.96
N ASN A 447 0.38 23.16 16.08
CA ASN A 447 0.27 23.37 14.63
C ASN A 447 -1.00 22.74 14.03
N ALA A 448 -2.15 23.06 14.60
CA ALA A 448 -3.44 22.48 14.23
C ALA A 448 -4.02 22.95 12.87
N ASN A 449 -3.22 23.61 12.02
CA ASN A 449 -3.66 24.10 10.71
C ASN A 449 -2.59 23.86 9.63
N LEU A 450 -2.97 23.78 8.36
CA LEU A 450 -2.06 23.58 7.23
C LEU A 450 -1.12 24.78 6.96
N SER A 451 -1.37 25.93 7.60
CA SER A 451 -0.40 27.04 7.62
C SER A 451 0.82 26.77 8.53
N THR A 452 0.72 25.78 9.40
CA THR A 452 1.73 25.43 10.43
C THR A 452 2.11 23.95 10.46
N TYR A 453 1.25 23.07 9.94
CA TYR A 453 1.53 21.67 9.64
C TYR A 453 1.81 21.58 8.14
N TYR A 454 3.08 21.52 7.78
CA TYR A 454 3.49 21.61 6.39
C TYR A 454 3.37 20.26 5.70
N ILE A 455 2.45 20.18 4.74
CA ILE A 455 2.41 19.10 3.75
C ILE A 455 3.19 19.52 2.49
N PRO A 456 3.70 18.56 1.70
CA PRO A 456 4.34 18.87 0.43
C PRO A 456 3.44 19.68 -0.51
N THR A 457 4.03 20.68 -1.15
CA THR A 457 3.42 21.49 -2.22
C THR A 457 3.86 20.98 -3.59
N ILE A 458 3.33 21.58 -4.67
CA ILE A 458 3.76 21.24 -6.04
C ILE A 458 5.25 21.53 -6.28
N HIS A 459 5.86 22.45 -5.52
CA HIS A 459 7.29 22.76 -5.63
C HIS A 459 8.19 21.70 -4.97
N ASP A 460 7.63 20.89 -4.07
CA ASP A 460 8.33 19.82 -3.38
C ASP A 460 8.23 18.48 -4.12
N ALA A 461 7.27 18.35 -5.05
CA ALA A 461 6.98 17.12 -5.76
C ALA A 461 8.20 16.67 -6.61
N PRO A 462 8.73 15.45 -6.37
CA PRO A 462 9.86 14.94 -7.13
C PRO A 462 9.40 14.36 -8.47
N VAL A 463 10.33 14.16 -9.39
CA VAL A 463 10.07 13.27 -10.54
C VAL A 463 9.93 11.84 -10.02
N VAL A 464 8.78 11.20 -10.25
CA VAL A 464 8.55 9.81 -9.87
C VAL A 464 8.65 8.92 -11.12
N VAL A 465 9.44 7.85 -11.03
CA VAL A 465 9.60 6.87 -12.11
C VAL A 465 9.11 5.51 -11.61
N PRO A 466 7.85 5.15 -11.88
CA PRO A 466 7.31 3.87 -11.47
C PRO A 466 7.74 2.73 -12.41
N ILE A 467 8.11 1.61 -11.81
CA ILE A 467 8.47 0.36 -12.48
C ILE A 467 7.61 -0.75 -11.87
N TRP A 468 7.05 -1.58 -12.74
CA TRP A 468 6.15 -2.65 -12.36
C TRP A 468 6.81 -4.00 -12.55
N VAL A 469 6.75 -4.81 -11.51
CA VAL A 469 7.09 -6.23 -11.54
C VAL A 469 5.80 -7.01 -11.42
N GLU A 470 5.59 -7.95 -12.34
CA GLU A 470 4.36 -8.76 -12.39
C GLU A 470 4.64 -10.23 -12.07
N SER A 471 5.17 -10.52 -10.88
CA SER A 471 5.50 -11.89 -10.46
C SER A 471 4.27 -12.81 -10.36
N GLY A 472 3.09 -12.21 -10.16
CA GLY A 472 1.79 -12.86 -10.11
C GLY A 472 1.50 -13.52 -8.76
N TYR A 473 0.34 -13.23 -8.17
CA TYR A 473 -0.21 -13.98 -7.05
C TYR A 473 -1.24 -14.99 -7.56
N ARG A 474 -0.97 -16.31 -7.43
CA ARG A 474 -1.74 -17.36 -8.09
C ARG A 474 -3.25 -17.33 -7.79
N LYS A 475 -3.62 -16.97 -6.55
CA LYS A 475 -5.02 -16.90 -6.11
C LYS A 475 -5.61 -15.49 -6.25
N GLY A 476 -4.81 -14.52 -6.68
CA GLY A 476 -5.24 -13.15 -6.95
C GLY A 476 -5.99 -13.05 -8.28
N PRO A 477 -6.89 -12.06 -8.43
CA PRO A 477 -7.60 -11.85 -9.68
C PRO A 477 -6.61 -11.48 -10.78
N PHE A 478 -6.52 -12.34 -11.80
CA PHE A 478 -5.52 -12.26 -12.87
C PHE A 478 -4.05 -12.20 -12.40
N GLY A 479 -3.75 -12.65 -11.17
CA GLY A 479 -2.42 -12.52 -10.59
C GLY A 479 -2.17 -11.23 -9.81
N ALA A 480 -3.17 -10.37 -9.62
CA ALA A 480 -2.99 -9.06 -8.96
C ALA A 480 -2.79 -9.15 -7.45
N LYS A 481 -2.05 -8.17 -6.92
CA LYS A 481 -1.85 -7.89 -5.48
C LYS A 481 -2.36 -6.49 -5.12
N GLY A 482 -2.37 -6.18 -3.83
CA GLY A 482 -2.70 -4.89 -3.26
C GLY A 482 -1.56 -3.89 -3.33
N PHE A 483 -1.83 -2.63 -3.71
CA PHE A 483 -0.79 -1.61 -3.87
C PHE A 483 -1.02 -0.31 -3.08
N GLY A 484 -2.23 -0.10 -2.53
CA GLY A 484 -2.62 1.15 -1.89
C GLY A 484 -1.60 1.63 -0.85
N GLU A 485 -1.32 0.83 0.17
CA GLU A 485 -0.38 1.17 1.24
C GLU A 485 1.11 0.93 0.94
N PRO A 486 1.53 -0.16 0.27
CA PRO A 486 2.95 -0.42 0.00
C PRO A 486 3.71 0.77 -0.63
N SER A 487 3.01 1.60 -1.41
CA SER A 487 3.55 2.79 -2.07
C SER A 487 4.23 3.83 -1.15
N ILE A 488 3.96 3.86 0.16
CA ILE A 488 4.60 4.83 1.09
C ILE A 488 5.78 4.22 1.88
N ASN A 489 5.80 2.90 2.11
CA ASN A 489 6.61 2.26 3.15
C ASN A 489 8.13 2.53 3.03
N GLY A 490 8.69 2.44 1.82
CA GLY A 490 10.13 2.59 1.59
C GLY A 490 10.60 4.02 1.26
N ILE A 491 9.69 4.99 1.14
CA ILE A 491 10.04 6.33 0.63
C ILE A 491 10.93 7.09 1.61
N ALA A 492 10.50 7.19 2.88
CA ALA A 492 11.23 7.93 3.89
C ALA A 492 12.64 7.38 4.15
N PRO A 493 12.86 6.07 4.37
CA PRO A 493 14.21 5.55 4.51
C PRO A 493 15.08 5.75 3.27
N ALA A 494 14.54 5.62 2.05
CA ALA A 494 15.32 5.86 0.84
C ALA A 494 15.84 7.31 0.79
N ILE A 495 14.98 8.29 1.10
CA ILE A 495 15.35 9.71 1.17
C ILE A 495 16.41 9.94 2.26
N VAL A 496 16.20 9.42 3.47
CA VAL A 496 17.13 9.60 4.58
C VAL A 496 18.47 8.90 4.33
N ASN A 497 18.48 7.74 3.68
CA ASN A 497 19.70 7.07 3.21
C ASN A 497 20.44 7.94 2.19
N ALA A 498 19.71 8.59 1.27
CA ALA A 498 20.29 9.47 0.28
C ALA A 498 20.91 10.73 0.92
N VAL A 499 20.22 11.35 1.89
CA VAL A 499 20.76 12.48 2.66
C VAL A 499 21.99 12.05 3.46
N SER A 500 21.94 10.88 4.09
CA SER A 500 23.08 10.34 4.83
C SER A 500 24.29 10.12 3.93
N HIS A 501 24.08 9.59 2.72
CA HIS A 501 25.13 9.43 1.71
C HIS A 501 25.68 10.77 1.21
N ALA A 502 24.83 11.76 0.93
CA ALA A 502 25.25 13.10 0.51
C ALA A 502 26.15 13.79 1.54
N LEU A 503 25.82 13.58 2.82
CA LEU A 503 26.43 14.30 3.92
C LEU A 503 27.51 13.51 4.66
N GLY A 504 27.60 12.19 4.51
CA GLY A 504 28.42 11.33 5.36
C GLY A 504 28.05 11.49 6.85
N ILE A 505 26.77 11.66 7.15
CA ILE A 505 26.23 11.81 8.51
C ILE A 505 25.09 10.82 8.66
N ARG A 506 25.05 10.09 9.79
CA ARG A 506 23.97 9.15 10.10
C ARG A 506 22.77 9.89 10.69
N PHE A 507 21.60 9.71 10.09
CA PHE A 507 20.32 10.19 10.62
C PHE A 507 19.45 9.02 11.07
N ASN A 508 18.83 9.14 12.24
CA ASN A 508 18.05 8.06 12.89
C ASN A 508 16.64 8.50 13.28
N SER A 509 16.12 9.59 12.69
CA SER A 509 14.79 10.13 12.99
C SER A 509 14.22 10.84 11.76
N THR A 510 12.90 10.96 11.71
CA THR A 510 12.14 11.78 10.75
C THR A 510 11.17 12.69 11.51
N PRO A 511 10.76 13.83 10.94
CA PRO A 511 11.24 14.39 9.66
C PRO A 511 12.63 15.03 9.77
N LEU A 512 13.39 15.02 8.67
CA LEU A 512 14.64 15.78 8.50
C LEU A 512 14.34 17.19 8.01
N THR A 513 13.80 18.03 8.90
CA THR A 513 13.61 19.45 8.61
C THR A 513 14.94 20.13 8.31
N PRO A 514 14.95 21.27 7.58
CA PRO A 514 16.18 22.02 7.31
C PRO A 514 16.96 22.36 8.59
N GLU A 515 16.27 22.72 9.68
CA GLU A 515 16.87 22.94 10.99
C GLU A 515 17.60 21.70 11.53
N LYS A 516 16.94 20.53 11.53
CA LYS A 516 17.54 19.28 12.01
C LYS A 516 18.77 18.89 11.20
N VAL A 517 18.74 19.09 9.87
CA VAL A 517 19.89 18.84 8.98
C VAL A 517 21.02 19.82 9.24
N PHE A 518 20.73 21.12 9.32
CA PHE A 518 21.71 22.17 9.59
C PHE A 518 22.41 21.96 10.95
N LEU A 519 21.66 21.63 12.00
CA LEU A 519 22.22 21.33 13.31
C LEU A 519 23.10 20.07 13.29
N ALA A 520 22.74 19.05 12.51
CA ALA A 520 23.57 17.87 12.33
C ALA A 520 24.90 18.19 11.61
N LEU A 521 24.86 19.03 10.56
CA LEU A 521 26.06 19.52 9.86
C LEU A 521 26.99 20.29 10.80
N LYS A 522 26.43 21.16 11.64
CA LYS A 522 27.18 21.92 12.64
C LYS A 522 27.85 21.00 13.67
N ARG A 523 27.11 20.03 14.22
CA ARG A 523 27.65 19.06 15.19
C ARG A 523 28.76 18.19 14.59
N ALA A 524 28.66 17.85 13.31
CA ALA A 524 29.66 17.09 12.58
C ALA A 524 30.86 17.94 12.10
N GLY A 525 30.89 19.25 12.40
CA GLY A 525 31.98 20.15 12.00
C GLY A 525 32.07 20.40 10.49
N LYS A 526 31.00 20.10 9.73
CA LYS A 526 30.97 20.28 8.26
C LYS A 526 30.73 21.73 7.84
N ILE A 527 30.24 22.55 8.76
CA ILE A 527 30.06 24.00 8.61
C ILE A 527 30.61 24.70 9.85
N LYS A 528 31.23 25.87 9.65
CA LYS A 528 31.68 26.76 10.73
C LYS A 528 30.76 27.97 10.77
N LEU A 529 30.28 28.31 11.96
CA LEU A 529 29.70 29.63 12.26
C LEU A 529 30.72 30.42 13.05
#